data_AF-A0A2R6RVB7-F1
#
_entry.id   AF-A0A2R6RVB7-F1
#
_cell.length_a   1.000
_cell.length_b   1.000
_cell.length_c   1.000
_cell.angle_alpha   90.00
_cell.angle_beta   90.00
_cell.angle_gamma   90.00
#
_symmetry.space_group_name_H-M   'P 1'
#
loop_
_entity.id
_entity.type
_entity.pdbx_description
1 polymer ?
#
loop_
_entity_poly.entity_id
_entity_poly.type
_entity_poly.pdbx_seq_one_letter_code
_entity_poly.pdbx_strand_id
1 'polypeptide(L)'
;MESEPGLAGVTVMLIDKGITEASTTGVRGQEWINKVKNTLTYLKDHHFTWGDIIEYISDPQHGKGQERWEGFFHSPRWVQQILNWWSSSRNSKTGCCTLQKWAVSYVAGAVEKEGHAATKNGLLQSCKMTVDELFAMGFYIKRLYSQLDAVCPTITRVLHAFSTTAKQRQNNKEGPIQRKVWRVGAALLLLLGERSQANSYSKHVIGLYLYATGAQRQVISVLNSLGICSSYPTLAGSRKLAHIGQETPVVQNRQADELLMAGSGVTVVLMGECQDPQAVELSGSDVSDSGESNKVESDTGSHGRALLELESEDIPLLSSIQHTSSTMIMSALTSAAYIPALPHTPSLNILASSLAFLWPAAQPQNA
;
A
#
# COMPACT_ATOMS: atom_id res chain seq x y z
N MET A 1 46.32 4.43 -34.31
CA MET A 1 45.45 4.41 -35.51
C MET A 1 44.49 3.25 -35.33
N GLU A 2 43.44 3.45 -34.55
CA GLU A 2 42.38 2.46 -34.39
C GLU A 2 41.06 3.22 -34.52
N SER A 3 40.24 2.72 -35.44
CA SER A 3 39.05 3.35 -36.01
C SER A 3 37.85 3.21 -35.10
N GLU A 4 37.24 4.33 -34.72
CA GLU A 4 35.92 4.37 -34.08
C GLU A 4 34.81 3.89 -35.04
N PRO A 5 33.88 3.01 -34.60
CA PRO A 5 32.68 2.72 -35.36
C PRO A 5 31.62 3.80 -35.12
N GLY A 6 31.18 4.42 -36.21
CA GLY A 6 30.21 5.50 -36.25
C GLY A 6 28.86 5.17 -35.61
N LEU A 7 28.41 6.09 -34.76
CA LEU A 7 27.04 6.21 -34.29
C LEU A 7 26.12 6.52 -35.48
N ALA A 8 25.42 5.49 -35.96
CA ALA A 8 24.30 5.66 -36.88
C ALA A 8 23.19 6.45 -36.19
N GLY A 9 22.88 7.63 -36.74
CA GLY A 9 21.78 8.48 -36.32
C GLY A 9 20.46 7.74 -36.37
N VAL A 10 19.82 7.58 -35.22
CA VAL A 10 18.42 7.16 -35.11
C VAL A 10 17.56 8.36 -35.50
N THR A 11 17.23 8.46 -36.79
CA THR A 11 16.17 9.33 -37.27
C THR A 11 14.84 8.79 -36.73
N VAL A 12 14.33 9.43 -35.67
CA VAL A 12 12.96 9.21 -35.18
C VAL A 12 12.02 9.70 -36.27
N MET A 13 11.54 8.79 -37.12
CA MET A 13 10.37 9.04 -37.96
C MET A 13 9.18 9.24 -37.04
N LEU A 14 8.83 10.50 -36.78
CA LEU A 14 7.50 10.87 -36.32
C LEU A 14 6.53 10.46 -37.43
N ILE A 15 5.81 9.35 -37.17
CA ILE A 15 4.72 8.88 -38.01
C ILE A 15 3.58 9.89 -37.86
N ASP A 16 3.58 10.88 -38.74
CA ASP A 16 2.52 11.85 -38.96
C ASP A 16 1.37 11.19 -39.76
N LYS A 17 0.85 10.06 -39.24
CA LYS A 17 -0.30 9.36 -39.85
C LYS A 17 -1.59 9.91 -39.26
N GLY A 18 -2.24 10.78 -40.04
CA GLY A 18 -3.71 10.84 -40.05
C GLY A 18 -4.37 12.14 -39.62
N ILE A 19 -3.89 13.30 -40.08
CA ILE A 19 -4.67 14.55 -40.03
C ILE A 19 -4.91 15.05 -41.47
N THR A 20 -5.70 14.30 -42.24
CA THR A 20 -6.20 14.76 -43.56
C THR A 20 -7.72 14.65 -43.69
N GLU A 21 -8.46 14.52 -42.59
CA GLU A 21 -9.93 14.62 -42.52
C GLU A 21 -10.41 15.93 -41.83
N ALA A 22 -9.65 17.02 -41.94
CA ALA A 22 -9.82 18.21 -41.10
C ALA A 22 -10.74 19.32 -41.65
N SER A 23 -11.45 19.16 -42.77
CA SER A 23 -12.17 20.30 -43.38
C SER A 23 -13.68 20.38 -43.09
N THR A 24 -14.37 19.28 -42.78
CA THR A 24 -15.82 19.30 -42.49
C THR A 24 -16.17 19.33 -41.01
N THR A 25 -15.20 19.13 -40.11
CA THR A 25 -15.40 19.17 -38.65
C THR A 25 -15.48 20.60 -38.08
N GLY A 26 -14.93 21.60 -38.79
CA GLY A 26 -14.89 22.99 -38.33
C GLY A 26 -16.27 23.65 -38.16
N VAL A 27 -17.19 23.45 -39.12
CA VAL A 27 -18.51 24.09 -39.11
C VAL A 27 -19.39 23.54 -37.98
N ARG A 28 -19.40 22.22 -37.78
CA ARG A 28 -20.17 21.58 -36.69
C ARG A 28 -19.61 21.95 -35.31
N GLY A 29 -18.30 22.13 -35.20
CA GLY A 29 -17.65 22.58 -33.96
C GLY A 29 -18.11 23.97 -33.55
N GLN A 30 -18.17 24.91 -34.49
CA GLN A 30 -18.53 26.30 -34.18
C GLN A 30 -19.99 26.46 -33.76
N GLU A 31 -20.92 25.74 -34.41
CA GLU A 31 -22.34 25.76 -34.04
C GLU A 31 -22.55 25.25 -32.61
N TRP A 32 -21.87 24.15 -32.24
CA TRP A 32 -21.94 23.59 -30.89
C TRP A 32 -21.40 24.58 -29.84
N ILE A 33 -20.26 25.23 -30.11
CA ILE A 33 -19.68 26.25 -29.22
C ILE A 33 -20.68 27.39 -28.99
N ASN A 34 -21.36 27.85 -30.04
CA ASN A 34 -22.35 28.92 -29.93
C ASN A 34 -23.57 28.50 -29.09
N LYS A 35 -24.07 27.27 -29.25
CA LYS A 35 -25.16 26.73 -28.44
C LYS A 35 -24.78 26.65 -26.95
N VAL A 36 -23.58 26.17 -26.64
CA VAL A 36 -23.07 26.11 -25.27
C VAL A 36 -22.95 27.52 -24.67
N LYS A 37 -22.41 28.49 -25.42
CA LYS A 37 -22.32 29.88 -24.96
C LYS A 37 -23.69 30.48 -24.66
N ASN A 38 -24.66 30.30 -25.55
CA ASN A 38 -26.02 30.81 -25.34
C ASN A 38 -26.68 30.18 -24.10
N THR A 39 -26.45 28.88 -23.88
CA THR A 39 -26.94 28.18 -22.69
C THR A 39 -26.30 28.75 -21.41
N LEU A 40 -24.99 28.99 -21.41
CA LEU A 40 -24.30 29.59 -20.26
C LEU A 40 -24.77 31.02 -19.96
N THR A 41 -25.05 31.82 -20.99
CA THR A 41 -25.64 33.15 -20.82
C THR A 41 -27.03 33.06 -20.21
N TYR A 42 -27.88 32.16 -20.72
CA TYR A 42 -29.22 31.94 -20.18
C TYR A 42 -29.20 31.57 -18.69
N LEU A 43 -28.29 30.67 -18.27
CA LEU A 43 -28.15 30.31 -16.86
C LEU A 43 -27.76 31.50 -15.99
N LYS A 44 -26.82 32.30 -16.48
CA LYS A 44 -26.37 33.51 -15.79
C LYS A 44 -27.51 34.52 -15.62
N ASP A 45 -28.33 34.70 -16.65
CA ASP A 45 -29.48 35.62 -16.63
C ASP A 45 -30.55 35.18 -15.61
N HIS A 46 -30.59 33.89 -15.28
CA HIS A 46 -31.49 33.32 -14.27
C HIS A 46 -30.81 33.06 -12.90
N HIS A 47 -29.62 33.61 -12.65
CA HIS A 47 -28.86 33.43 -11.41
C HIS A 47 -28.48 31.97 -11.07
N PHE A 48 -28.41 31.10 -12.08
CA PHE A 48 -27.88 29.75 -11.92
C PHE A 48 -26.44 29.69 -12.39
N THR A 49 -25.63 28.94 -11.66
CA THR A 49 -24.27 28.57 -12.07
C THR A 49 -24.27 27.22 -12.77
N TRP A 50 -23.22 26.96 -13.54
CA TRP A 50 -23.00 25.62 -14.08
C TRP A 50 -22.81 24.56 -12.98
N GLY A 51 -22.30 24.97 -11.81
CA GLY A 51 -22.16 24.10 -10.63
C GLY A 51 -23.51 23.58 -10.13
N ASP A 52 -24.52 24.44 -10.04
CA ASP A 52 -25.86 24.09 -9.56
C ASP A 52 -26.52 23.02 -10.43
N ILE A 53 -26.29 23.08 -11.75
CA ILE A 53 -26.80 22.07 -12.70
C ILE A 53 -26.11 20.73 -12.48
N ILE A 54 -24.78 20.74 -12.32
CA ILE A 54 -24.04 19.51 -12.04
C ILE A 54 -24.51 18.92 -10.72
N GLU A 55 -24.67 19.73 -9.69
CA GLU A 55 -25.15 19.29 -8.39
C GLU A 55 -26.53 18.66 -8.50
N TYR A 56 -27.49 19.34 -9.15
CA TYR A 56 -28.84 18.80 -9.37
C TYR A 56 -28.83 17.45 -10.09
N ILE A 57 -28.04 17.31 -11.17
CA ILE A 57 -27.94 16.06 -11.94
C ILE A 57 -27.18 14.98 -11.16
N SER A 58 -26.19 15.36 -10.36
CA SER A 58 -25.27 14.45 -9.66
C SER A 58 -25.81 13.96 -8.32
N ASP A 59 -26.76 14.65 -7.71
CA ASP A 59 -27.42 14.21 -6.49
C ASP A 59 -28.32 12.99 -6.76
N PRO A 60 -28.07 11.82 -6.12
CA PRO A 60 -28.93 10.65 -6.25
C PRO A 60 -30.40 10.90 -5.87
N GLN A 61 -30.69 11.88 -5.02
CA GLN A 61 -32.05 12.15 -4.53
C GLN A 61 -33.00 12.67 -5.62
N HIS A 62 -32.47 13.35 -6.65
CA HIS A 62 -33.27 13.87 -7.75
C HIS A 62 -33.64 12.81 -8.82
N GLY A 63 -33.18 11.56 -8.68
CA GLY A 63 -33.54 10.47 -9.59
C GLY A 63 -33.00 10.63 -11.03
N LYS A 64 -32.05 11.53 -11.26
CA LYS A 64 -31.44 11.83 -12.58
C LYS A 64 -30.35 10.84 -12.99
N GLY A 65 -30.51 9.57 -12.63
CA GLY A 65 -29.53 8.53 -12.88
C GLY A 65 -29.30 8.27 -14.37
N GLN A 66 -30.36 8.30 -15.17
CA GLN A 66 -30.28 8.05 -16.61
C GLN A 66 -29.54 9.18 -17.33
N GLU A 67 -29.93 10.43 -17.07
CA GLU A 67 -29.29 11.61 -17.68
C GLU A 67 -27.81 11.72 -17.26
N ARG A 68 -27.49 11.39 -16.01
CA ARG A 68 -26.12 11.32 -15.51
C ARG A 68 -25.31 10.22 -16.18
N TRP A 69 -25.90 9.04 -16.37
CA TRP A 69 -25.25 7.94 -17.07
C TRP A 69 -25.02 8.30 -18.53
N GLU A 70 -26.06 8.63 -19.29
CA GLU A 70 -25.98 8.93 -20.72
C GLU A 70 -25.08 10.14 -21.02
N GLY A 71 -25.21 11.20 -20.22
CA GLY A 71 -24.50 12.47 -20.46
C GLY A 71 -23.05 12.48 -19.98
N PHE A 72 -22.70 11.71 -18.95
CA PHE A 72 -21.39 11.82 -18.30
C PHE A 72 -20.65 10.48 -18.19
N PHE A 73 -21.29 9.45 -17.65
CA PHE A 73 -20.63 8.18 -17.34
C PHE A 73 -20.62 7.15 -18.47
N HIS A 74 -21.39 7.36 -19.53
CA HIS A 74 -21.49 6.45 -20.68
C HIS A 74 -20.12 6.19 -21.33
N SER A 75 -19.27 7.22 -21.39
CA SER A 75 -17.90 7.12 -21.86
C SER A 75 -16.92 7.44 -20.74
N PRO A 76 -16.14 6.46 -20.23
CA PRO A 76 -15.17 6.71 -19.15
C PRO A 76 -14.08 7.71 -19.56
N ARG A 77 -13.84 7.87 -20.87
CA ARG A 77 -12.88 8.83 -21.41
C ARG A 77 -13.28 10.27 -21.09
N TRP A 78 -14.57 10.60 -21.12
CA TRP A 78 -15.04 11.96 -20.84
C TRP A 78 -14.82 12.34 -19.38
N VAL A 79 -15.17 11.45 -18.46
CA VAL A 79 -14.92 11.67 -17.02
C VAL A 79 -13.43 11.87 -16.76
N GLN A 80 -12.58 11.01 -17.32
CA GLN A 80 -11.12 11.14 -17.18
C GLN A 80 -10.60 12.44 -17.76
N GLN A 81 -11.07 12.85 -18.94
CA GLN A 81 -10.66 14.09 -19.59
C GLN A 81 -11.06 15.32 -18.78
N ILE A 82 -12.28 15.34 -18.23
CA ILE A 82 -12.77 16.43 -17.39
C ILE A 82 -11.98 16.51 -16.08
N LEU A 83 -11.74 15.38 -15.42
CA LEU A 83 -10.90 15.33 -14.22
C LEU A 83 -9.47 15.80 -14.52
N ASN A 84 -8.89 15.41 -15.67
CA ASN A 84 -7.57 15.87 -16.10
C ASN A 84 -7.54 17.38 -16.35
N TRP A 85 -8.61 17.96 -16.91
CA TRP A 85 -8.73 19.41 -17.07
C TRP A 85 -8.83 20.11 -15.72
N TRP A 86 -9.65 19.57 -14.80
CA TRP A 86 -9.81 20.13 -13.47
C TRP A 86 -8.54 20.03 -12.62
N SER A 87 -7.76 18.96 -12.78
CA SER A 87 -6.47 18.77 -12.10
C SER A 87 -5.30 19.42 -12.84
N SER A 88 -5.52 20.01 -14.02
CA SER A 88 -4.44 20.63 -14.78
C SER A 88 -3.91 21.87 -14.07
N SER A 89 -2.62 22.15 -14.27
CA SER A 89 -1.99 23.38 -13.76
C SER A 89 -2.56 24.67 -14.35
N ARG A 90 -3.40 24.57 -15.40
CA ARG A 90 -4.09 25.70 -16.02
C ARG A 90 -5.37 26.09 -15.27
N ASN A 91 -5.85 25.24 -14.36
CA ASN A 91 -7.01 25.55 -13.53
C ASN A 91 -6.61 26.40 -12.32
N SER A 92 -7.59 26.95 -11.61
CA SER A 92 -7.35 27.72 -10.38
C SER A 92 -6.65 26.85 -9.32
N LYS A 93 -5.68 27.44 -8.61
CA LYS A 93 -4.96 26.75 -7.52
C LYS A 93 -5.91 26.23 -6.44
N THR A 94 -6.91 27.03 -6.09
CA THR A 94 -7.95 26.67 -5.11
C THR A 94 -8.75 25.46 -5.57
N GLY A 95 -9.25 25.46 -6.83
CA GLY A 95 -10.01 24.33 -7.37
C GLY A 95 -9.18 23.04 -7.44
N CYS A 96 -7.92 23.14 -7.88
CA CYS A 96 -7.01 22.00 -7.93
C CYS A 96 -6.72 21.43 -6.53
N CYS A 97 -6.48 22.29 -5.53
CA CYS A 97 -6.29 21.89 -4.14
C CYS A 97 -7.52 21.16 -3.57
N THR A 98 -8.72 21.72 -3.80
CA THR A 98 -9.98 21.10 -3.36
C THR A 98 -10.17 19.72 -4.00
N LEU A 99 -9.94 19.60 -5.31
CA LEU A 99 -10.04 18.32 -6.03
C LEU A 99 -9.04 17.30 -5.50
N GLN A 100 -7.79 17.71 -5.26
CA GLN A 100 -6.74 16.85 -4.73
C GLN A 100 -7.09 16.36 -3.31
N LYS A 101 -7.55 17.26 -2.43
CA LYS A 101 -7.97 16.92 -1.06
C LYS A 101 -9.12 15.90 -1.08
N TRP A 102 -10.12 16.13 -1.94
CA TRP A 102 -11.22 15.18 -2.14
C TRP A 102 -10.72 13.82 -2.63
N ALA A 103 -9.86 13.80 -3.64
CA ALA A 103 -9.34 12.55 -4.22
C ALA A 103 -8.52 11.74 -3.21
N VAL A 104 -7.68 12.40 -2.41
CA VAL A 104 -6.92 11.75 -1.33
C VAL A 104 -7.87 11.16 -0.28
N SER A 105 -8.89 11.91 0.14
CA SER A 105 -9.90 11.43 1.09
C SER A 105 -10.66 10.20 0.56
N TYR A 106 -11.05 10.24 -0.72
CA TYR A 106 -11.70 9.12 -1.39
C TYR A 106 -10.81 7.86 -1.41
N VAL A 107 -9.54 8.00 -1.80
CA VAL A 107 -8.57 6.89 -1.81
C VAL A 107 -8.34 6.36 -0.40
N ALA A 108 -8.23 7.22 0.61
CA ALA A 108 -8.09 6.81 2.00
C ALA A 108 -9.28 5.96 2.46
N GLY A 109 -10.52 6.39 2.18
CA GLY A 109 -11.72 5.62 2.50
C GLY A 109 -11.80 4.28 1.74
N ALA A 110 -11.32 4.22 0.50
CA ALA A 110 -11.22 2.96 -0.25
C ALA A 110 -10.20 1.99 0.39
N VAL A 111 -9.01 2.48 0.73
CA VAL A 111 -7.96 1.70 1.41
C VAL A 111 -8.44 1.20 2.78
N GLU A 112 -9.21 2.02 3.50
CA GLU A 112 -9.80 1.62 4.78
C GLU A 112 -10.77 0.45 4.63
N LYS A 113 -11.66 0.49 3.64
CA LYS A 113 -12.59 -0.61 3.33
C LYS A 113 -11.86 -1.89 2.93
N GLU A 114 -10.83 -1.76 2.09
CA GLU A 114 -9.96 -2.88 1.70
C GLU A 114 -9.27 -3.51 2.92
N GLY A 115 -8.72 -2.69 3.82
CA GLY A 115 -8.10 -3.17 5.07
C GLY A 115 -9.08 -3.92 5.97
N HIS A 116 -10.33 -3.46 6.10
CA HIS A 116 -11.37 -4.20 6.80
C HIS A 116 -11.71 -5.53 6.11
N ALA A 117 -11.83 -5.52 4.79
CA ALA A 117 -12.12 -6.73 4.01
C ALA A 117 -11.01 -7.78 4.17
N ALA A 118 -9.74 -7.37 4.15
CA ALA A 118 -8.60 -8.26 4.37
C ALA A 118 -8.61 -8.92 5.76
N THR A 119 -8.87 -8.15 6.82
CA THR A 119 -9.01 -8.70 8.18
C THR A 119 -10.19 -9.66 8.26
N LYS A 120 -11.36 -9.28 7.72
CA LYS A 120 -12.56 -10.12 7.72
C LYS A 120 -12.35 -11.44 6.97
N ASN A 121 -11.57 -11.43 5.89
CA ASN A 121 -11.22 -12.62 5.13
C ASN A 121 -10.45 -13.66 5.97
N GLY A 122 -9.76 -13.24 7.02
CA GLY A 122 -9.06 -14.13 7.95
C GLY A 122 -7.74 -14.69 7.41
N LEU A 123 -7.33 -14.31 6.19
CA LEU A 123 -6.12 -14.80 5.53
C LEU A 123 -4.84 -14.63 6.36
N LEU A 124 -4.75 -13.57 7.16
CA LEU A 124 -3.58 -13.25 7.97
C LEU A 124 -3.78 -13.55 9.47
N GLN A 125 -4.88 -14.22 9.84
CA GLN A 125 -5.23 -14.46 11.24
C GLN A 125 -4.66 -15.79 11.72
N SER A 126 -3.56 -15.74 12.45
CA SER A 126 -2.91 -16.96 12.98
C SER A 126 -3.82 -17.75 13.92
N CYS A 127 -4.72 -17.08 14.65
CA CYS A 127 -5.70 -17.75 15.52
C CYS A 127 -6.70 -18.63 14.78
N LYS A 128 -6.87 -18.42 13.46
CA LYS A 128 -7.72 -19.25 12.59
C LYS A 128 -6.92 -20.33 11.86
N MET A 129 -5.62 -20.45 12.15
CA MET A 129 -4.73 -21.40 11.52
C MET A 129 -4.24 -22.42 12.55
N THR A 130 -4.11 -23.67 12.15
CA THR A 130 -3.39 -24.67 12.93
C THR A 130 -1.90 -24.38 12.87
N VAL A 131 -1.23 -24.36 14.02
CA VAL A 131 0.23 -24.15 14.09
C VAL A 131 0.91 -25.51 13.91
N ASP A 132 1.12 -25.88 12.66
CA ASP A 132 1.78 -27.12 12.23
C ASP A 132 2.98 -26.82 11.30
N GLU A 133 3.58 -27.83 10.68
CA GLU A 133 4.68 -27.63 9.72
C GLU A 133 4.23 -26.80 8.50
N LEU A 134 2.97 -26.97 8.06
CA LEU A 134 2.40 -26.24 6.94
C LEU A 134 2.18 -24.76 7.28
N PHE A 135 1.97 -24.42 8.55
CA PHE A 135 1.89 -23.03 9.01
C PHE A 135 3.13 -22.22 8.62
N ALA A 136 4.32 -22.77 8.89
CA ALA A 136 5.60 -22.13 8.58
C ALA A 136 5.95 -22.27 7.08
N MET A 137 5.82 -23.48 6.53
CA MET A 137 6.17 -23.77 5.13
C MET A 137 5.22 -23.10 4.12
N GLY A 138 3.98 -22.81 4.53
CA GLY A 138 2.99 -22.12 3.73
C GLY A 138 3.24 -20.62 3.55
N PHE A 139 4.20 -20.06 4.30
CA PHE A 139 4.54 -18.64 4.23
C PHE A 139 5.31 -18.33 2.95
N TYR A 140 4.58 -17.88 1.93
CA TYR A 140 5.15 -17.48 0.66
C TYR A 140 4.62 -16.09 0.26
N ILE A 141 5.47 -15.08 0.39
CA ILE A 141 5.09 -13.66 0.20
C ILE A 141 4.44 -13.42 -1.16
N LYS A 142 4.92 -14.04 -2.24
CA LYS A 142 4.34 -13.87 -3.58
C LYS A 142 2.89 -14.39 -3.65
N ARG A 143 2.58 -15.52 -3.01
CA ARG A 143 1.20 -16.05 -2.95
C ARG A 143 0.32 -15.17 -2.08
N LEU A 144 0.80 -14.79 -0.90
CA LEU A 144 0.08 -13.87 -0.01
C LEU A 144 -0.19 -12.53 -0.70
N TYR A 145 0.79 -12.00 -1.43
CA TYR A 145 0.63 -10.80 -2.24
C TYR A 145 -0.47 -10.96 -3.29
N SER A 146 -0.50 -12.04 -4.07
CA SER A 146 -1.56 -12.24 -5.07
C SER A 146 -2.95 -12.35 -4.44
N GLN A 147 -3.07 -12.97 -3.27
CA GLN A 147 -4.34 -13.03 -2.54
C GLN A 147 -4.74 -11.68 -1.97
N LEU A 148 -3.78 -10.92 -1.44
CA LEU A 148 -4.00 -9.58 -0.91
C LEU A 148 -4.28 -8.55 -1.99
N ASP A 149 -3.66 -8.63 -3.17
CA ASP A 149 -3.94 -7.73 -4.31
C ASP A 149 -5.39 -7.91 -4.81
N ALA A 150 -5.93 -9.13 -4.72
CA ALA A 150 -7.33 -9.39 -5.05
C ALA A 150 -8.31 -8.75 -4.05
N VAL A 151 -7.93 -8.61 -2.77
CA VAL A 151 -8.77 -8.03 -1.71
C VAL A 151 -8.52 -6.53 -1.52
N CYS A 152 -7.28 -6.09 -1.78
CA CYS A 152 -6.77 -4.75 -1.53
C CYS A 152 -6.08 -4.14 -2.76
N PRO A 153 -6.79 -4.01 -3.91
CA PRO A 153 -6.18 -3.54 -5.15
C PRO A 153 -5.75 -2.07 -5.10
N THR A 154 -6.47 -1.21 -4.36
CA THR A 154 -6.20 0.24 -4.32
C THR A 154 -4.89 0.52 -3.59
N ILE A 155 -4.72 0.00 -2.37
CA ILE A 155 -3.46 0.19 -1.62
C ILE A 155 -2.28 -0.43 -2.36
N THR A 156 -2.49 -1.58 -3.01
CA THR A 156 -1.44 -2.23 -3.79
C THR A 156 -0.98 -1.35 -4.95
N ARG A 157 -1.92 -0.72 -5.68
CA ARG A 157 -1.60 0.28 -6.72
C ARG A 157 -0.87 1.50 -6.17
N VAL A 158 -1.26 1.99 -4.99
CA VAL A 158 -0.59 3.13 -4.32
C VAL A 158 0.85 2.77 -3.95
N LEU A 159 1.08 1.61 -3.33
CA LEU A 159 2.42 1.13 -2.97
C LEU A 159 3.29 0.87 -4.22
N HIS A 160 2.72 0.36 -5.31
CA HIS A 160 3.42 0.24 -6.59
C HIS A 160 3.78 1.60 -7.17
N ALA A 161 2.88 2.57 -7.13
CA ALA A 161 3.15 3.92 -7.58
C ALA A 161 4.28 4.58 -6.78
N PHE A 162 4.32 4.36 -5.46
CA PHE A 162 5.37 4.86 -4.59
C PHE A 162 6.73 4.17 -4.83
N SER A 163 6.73 2.86 -5.05
CA SER A 163 7.95 2.06 -5.22
C SER A 163 8.50 2.03 -6.65
N THR A 164 7.77 2.59 -7.63
CA THR A 164 8.14 2.52 -9.05
C THR A 164 8.20 3.89 -9.71
N THR A 165 9.40 4.30 -10.12
CA THR A 165 9.62 5.53 -10.89
C THR A 165 9.22 5.39 -12.36
N ALA A 166 8.94 6.51 -13.04
CA ALA A 166 8.59 6.51 -14.46
C ALA A 166 9.66 5.86 -15.35
N LYS A 167 10.95 6.17 -15.11
CA LYS A 167 12.09 5.57 -15.81
C LYS A 167 12.14 4.05 -15.64
N GLN A 168 11.83 3.56 -14.44
CA GLN A 168 11.77 2.12 -14.21
C GLN A 168 10.63 1.48 -15.02
N ARG A 169 9.44 2.10 -15.10
CA ARG A 169 8.32 1.54 -15.89
C ARG A 169 8.70 1.29 -17.35
N GLN A 170 9.49 2.17 -17.95
CA GLN A 170 9.93 2.05 -19.34
C GLN A 170 10.99 0.96 -19.54
N ASN A 171 11.86 0.73 -18.55
CA ASN A 171 13.05 -0.13 -18.68
C ASN A 171 13.00 -1.43 -17.87
N ASN A 172 11.86 -1.79 -17.29
CA ASN A 172 11.80 -2.93 -16.37
C ASN A 172 11.95 -4.26 -17.13
N LYS A 173 13.07 -4.95 -16.88
CA LYS A 173 13.22 -6.39 -17.09
C LYS A 173 12.37 -7.16 -16.06
N GLU A 174 12.04 -8.41 -16.34
CA GLU A 174 11.18 -9.27 -15.50
C GLU A 174 11.70 -9.43 -14.05
N GLY A 175 13.02 -9.65 -13.86
CA GLY A 175 13.61 -9.83 -12.53
C GLY A 175 13.40 -8.66 -11.54
N PRO A 176 13.68 -7.39 -11.95
CA PRO A 176 13.33 -6.21 -11.16
C PRO A 176 11.85 -6.11 -10.76
N ILE A 177 10.91 -6.53 -11.60
CA ILE A 177 9.47 -6.50 -11.30
C ILE A 177 9.15 -7.45 -10.15
N GLN A 178 9.69 -8.67 -10.18
CA GLN A 178 9.47 -9.63 -9.11
C GLN A 178 9.98 -9.12 -7.76
N ARG A 179 11.18 -8.53 -7.72
CA ARG A 179 11.70 -7.94 -6.47
C ARG A 179 10.79 -6.83 -5.90
N LYS A 180 10.09 -6.08 -6.76
CA LYS A 180 9.13 -5.06 -6.32
C LYS A 180 7.88 -5.69 -5.73
N VAL A 181 7.35 -6.74 -6.36
CA VAL A 181 6.20 -7.49 -5.81
C VAL A 181 6.50 -7.97 -4.39
N TRP A 182 7.71 -8.47 -4.14
CA TRP A 182 8.14 -8.86 -2.79
C TRP A 182 8.16 -7.70 -1.80
N ARG A 183 8.73 -6.54 -2.18
CA ARG A 183 8.77 -5.35 -1.32
C ARG A 183 7.38 -4.79 -1.02
N VAL A 184 6.52 -4.70 -2.04
CA VAL A 184 5.14 -4.24 -1.89
C VAL A 184 4.34 -5.23 -1.03
N GLY A 185 4.49 -6.54 -1.25
CA GLY A 185 3.87 -7.58 -0.43
C GLY A 185 4.30 -7.50 1.03
N ALA A 186 5.60 -7.35 1.30
CA ALA A 186 6.10 -7.18 2.67
C ALA A 186 5.55 -5.92 3.35
N ALA A 187 5.55 -4.78 2.65
CA ALA A 187 4.98 -3.53 3.18
C ALA A 187 3.47 -3.67 3.46
N LEU A 188 2.73 -4.33 2.56
CA LEU A 188 1.30 -4.56 2.73
C LEU A 188 1.00 -5.45 3.94
N LEU A 189 1.78 -6.51 4.15
CA LEU A 189 1.67 -7.39 5.32
C LEU A 189 1.92 -6.64 6.64
N LEU A 190 2.93 -5.76 6.67
CA LEU A 190 3.21 -4.92 7.84
C LEU A 190 2.05 -3.96 8.12
N LEU A 191 1.59 -3.21 7.11
CA LEU A 191 0.49 -2.25 7.26
C LEU A 191 -0.81 -2.92 7.74
N LEU A 192 -1.13 -4.11 7.22
CA LEU A 192 -2.30 -4.88 7.65
C LEU A 192 -2.17 -5.44 9.06
N GLY A 193 -0.95 -5.81 9.47
CA GLY A 193 -0.63 -6.27 10.82
C GLY A 193 -0.64 -5.15 11.87
N GLU A 194 -0.34 -3.91 11.47
CA GLU A 194 -0.49 -2.73 12.33
C GLU A 194 -1.94 -2.26 12.41
N ARG A 195 -2.68 -2.34 11.29
CA ARG A 195 -4.11 -2.05 11.27
C ARG A 195 -4.91 -2.96 12.21
N SER A 196 -4.54 -4.24 12.30
CA SER A 196 -5.23 -5.20 13.16
C SER A 196 -4.25 -6.21 13.74
N GLN A 197 -4.22 -6.30 15.08
CA GLN A 197 -3.40 -7.29 15.79
C GLN A 197 -3.84 -8.74 15.52
N ALA A 198 -5.09 -8.94 15.07
CA ALA A 198 -5.55 -10.24 14.61
C ALA A 198 -4.77 -10.71 13.37
N ASN A 199 -4.31 -9.80 12.52
CA ASN A 199 -3.52 -10.10 11.32
C ASN A 199 -2.04 -10.37 11.66
N SER A 200 -1.81 -11.34 12.53
CA SER A 200 -0.49 -11.62 13.09
C SER A 200 0.22 -12.82 12.44
N TYR A 201 -0.33 -13.45 11.39
CA TYR A 201 0.27 -14.61 10.74
C TYR A 201 1.72 -14.37 10.30
N SER A 202 1.98 -13.30 9.53
CA SER A 202 3.33 -12.95 9.08
C SER A 202 4.28 -12.68 10.25
N LYS A 203 3.81 -11.97 11.28
CA LYS A 203 4.58 -11.67 12.50
C LYS A 203 5.00 -12.97 13.22
N HIS A 204 4.10 -13.95 13.32
CA HIS A 204 4.37 -15.24 13.95
C HIS A 204 5.38 -16.06 13.15
N VAL A 205 5.23 -16.17 11.82
CA VAL A 205 6.16 -16.95 10.99
C VAL A 205 7.56 -16.33 10.99
N ILE A 206 7.67 -15.01 10.83
CA ILE A 206 8.97 -14.31 10.89
C ILE A 206 9.60 -14.47 12.27
N GLY A 207 8.81 -14.34 13.34
CA GLY A 207 9.29 -14.55 14.71
C GLY A 207 9.77 -15.97 14.96
N LEU A 208 9.01 -16.97 14.52
CA LEU A 208 9.38 -18.38 14.64
C LEU A 208 10.68 -18.69 13.88
N TYR A 209 10.83 -18.14 12.68
CA TYR A 209 12.07 -18.27 11.91
C TYR A 209 13.27 -17.68 12.67
N LEU A 210 13.16 -16.43 13.14
CA LEU A 210 14.22 -15.78 13.92
C LEU A 210 14.59 -16.60 15.16
N TYR A 211 13.58 -17.07 15.90
CA TYR A 211 13.78 -17.91 17.08
C TYR A 211 14.50 -19.22 16.74
N ALA A 212 14.06 -19.94 15.69
CA ALA A 212 14.66 -21.20 15.27
C ALA A 212 16.11 -21.03 14.77
N THR A 213 16.43 -19.90 14.15
CA THR A 213 17.81 -19.56 13.73
C THR A 213 18.71 -19.12 14.88
N GLY A 214 18.21 -19.06 16.12
CA GLY A 214 19.00 -18.65 17.29
C GLY A 214 19.19 -17.15 17.41
N ALA A 215 18.33 -16.33 16.80
CA ALA A 215 18.39 -14.88 16.96
C ALA A 215 18.26 -14.50 18.45
N GLN A 216 19.11 -13.55 18.88
CA GLN A 216 19.12 -13.10 20.26
C GLN A 216 17.78 -12.45 20.66
N ARG A 217 17.37 -12.64 21.93
CA ARG A 217 16.16 -12.02 22.53
C ARG A 217 16.03 -10.52 22.22
N GLN A 218 17.15 -9.79 22.26
CA GLN A 218 17.19 -8.35 22.02
C GLN A 218 16.79 -8.01 20.58
N VAL A 219 17.27 -8.75 19.58
CA VAL A 219 16.93 -8.57 18.17
C VAL A 219 15.43 -8.79 17.96
N ILE A 220 14.89 -9.89 18.50
CA ILE A 220 13.45 -10.18 18.43
C ILE A 220 12.64 -9.08 19.13
N SER A 221 13.11 -8.55 20.26
CA SER A 221 12.44 -7.46 20.96
C SER A 221 12.40 -6.17 20.13
N VAL A 222 13.50 -5.81 19.46
CA VAL A 222 13.58 -4.64 18.58
C VAL A 222 12.67 -4.82 17.36
N LEU A 223 12.70 -5.99 16.71
CA LEU A 223 11.85 -6.27 15.56
C LEU A 223 10.37 -6.34 15.92
N ASN A 224 10.03 -6.82 17.12
CA ASN A 224 8.67 -6.77 17.65
C ASN A 224 8.21 -5.32 17.90
N SER A 225 9.07 -4.44 18.43
CA SER A 225 8.71 -3.01 18.58
C SER A 225 8.50 -2.29 17.25
N LEU A 226 9.07 -2.83 16.16
CA LEU A 226 8.84 -2.34 14.79
C LEU A 226 7.61 -3.00 14.11
N GLY A 227 6.91 -3.90 14.80
CA GLY A 227 5.78 -4.65 14.23
C GLY A 227 6.17 -5.71 13.19
N ILE A 228 7.45 -6.10 13.10
CA ILE A 228 7.94 -7.03 12.08
C ILE A 228 7.72 -8.49 12.48
N CYS A 229 7.85 -8.81 13.77
CA CYS A 229 7.69 -10.17 14.29
C CYS A 229 6.91 -10.20 15.60
N SER A 230 6.48 -11.39 16.01
CA SER A 230 5.85 -11.60 17.32
C SER A 230 6.88 -11.50 18.46
N SER A 231 6.39 -11.21 19.66
CA SER A 231 7.23 -11.07 20.85
C SER A 231 7.91 -12.40 21.22
N TYR A 232 9.11 -12.33 21.81
CA TYR A 232 9.82 -13.54 22.26
C TYR A 232 8.98 -14.41 23.23
N PRO A 233 8.27 -13.86 24.24
CA PRO A 233 7.42 -14.66 25.11
C PRO A 233 6.30 -15.41 24.37
N THR A 234 5.73 -14.80 23.32
CA THR A 234 4.75 -15.46 22.45
C THR A 234 5.36 -16.67 21.74
N LEU A 235 6.63 -16.58 21.32
CA LEU A 235 7.32 -17.62 20.57
C LEU A 235 7.85 -18.75 21.46
N ALA A 236 8.53 -18.42 22.55
CA ALA A 236 9.15 -19.40 23.45
C ALA A 236 8.13 -20.08 24.40
N GLY A 237 6.88 -19.59 24.39
CA GLY A 237 5.87 -19.96 25.36
C GLY A 237 6.16 -19.32 26.71
N SER A 238 5.35 -18.34 27.10
CA SER A 238 5.23 -18.00 28.51
C SER A 238 4.57 -19.18 29.21
N ARG A 239 5.36 -20.03 29.87
CA ARG A 239 4.82 -20.92 30.89
C ARG A 239 4.26 -20.04 32.01
N LYS A 240 3.04 -19.53 31.84
CA LYS A 240 2.15 -19.47 33.00
C LYS A 240 2.04 -20.93 33.39
N LEU A 241 2.89 -21.34 34.32
CA LEU A 241 2.63 -22.49 35.17
C LEU A 241 1.24 -22.17 35.71
N ALA A 242 0.21 -22.71 35.03
CA ALA A 242 -1.07 -22.85 35.63
C ALA A 242 -0.73 -23.49 36.96
N HIS A 243 -1.01 -22.78 38.06
CA HIS A 243 -1.04 -23.35 39.38
C HIS A 243 -2.13 -24.43 39.31
N ILE A 244 -1.78 -25.57 38.71
CA ILE A 244 -2.49 -26.83 38.82
C ILE A 244 -2.25 -27.18 40.28
N GLY A 245 -3.21 -26.80 41.11
CA GLY A 245 -3.37 -27.28 42.48
C GLY A 245 -2.11 -27.29 43.34
N GLN A 246 -1.84 -26.19 44.03
CA GLN A 246 -1.90 -26.38 45.48
C GLN A 246 -3.38 -26.56 45.79
N GLU A 247 -3.82 -27.82 45.76
CA GLU A 247 -5.02 -28.22 46.47
C GLU A 247 -4.83 -27.73 47.90
N THR A 248 -5.47 -26.63 48.27
CA THR A 248 -5.88 -26.50 49.65
C THR A 248 -6.71 -27.76 49.94
N PRO A 249 -6.36 -28.55 50.95
CA PRO A 249 -7.12 -29.74 51.29
C PRO A 249 -8.50 -29.30 51.76
N VAL A 250 -9.46 -29.27 50.85
CA VAL A 250 -10.86 -29.27 51.19
C VAL A 250 -11.14 -30.68 51.67
N VAL A 251 -11.41 -30.76 52.97
CA VAL A 251 -11.90 -31.93 53.68
C VAL A 251 -12.95 -32.66 52.83
N GLN A 252 -12.63 -33.91 52.51
CA GLN A 252 -13.50 -34.88 51.86
C GLN A 252 -14.89 -34.92 52.52
N ASN A 253 -15.93 -34.85 51.69
CA ASN A 253 -17.06 -35.74 51.84
C ASN A 253 -17.50 -36.29 50.48
N ARG A 254 -17.62 -37.61 50.45
CA ARG A 254 -17.75 -38.53 49.31
C ARG A 254 -19.10 -38.40 48.59
N GLN A 255 -19.12 -38.61 47.27
CA GLN A 255 -19.75 -39.78 46.63
C GLN A 255 -19.52 -39.78 45.10
N ALA A 256 -19.60 -40.98 44.53
CA ALA A 256 -18.97 -41.46 43.30
C ALA A 256 -19.80 -41.28 42.01
N ASP A 257 -19.10 -41.27 40.87
CA ASP A 257 -19.32 -42.10 39.65
C ASP A 257 -18.54 -41.46 38.47
N GLU A 258 -17.45 -42.04 37.98
CA GLU A 258 -17.27 -43.16 37.02
C GLU A 258 -17.25 -42.74 35.52
N LEU A 259 -16.08 -42.98 34.90
CA LEU A 259 -15.77 -43.29 33.48
C LEU A 259 -15.99 -42.27 32.32
N LEU A 260 -14.89 -41.80 31.68
CA LEU A 260 -14.37 -42.37 30.39
C LEU A 260 -13.18 -41.58 29.77
N MET A 261 -12.12 -42.37 29.53
CA MET A 261 -10.96 -42.26 28.64
C MET A 261 -10.76 -41.03 27.72
N ALA A 262 -9.65 -40.32 27.94
CA ALA A 262 -9.06 -39.35 27.02
C ALA A 262 -7.78 -39.89 26.37
N GLY A 263 -7.72 -39.86 25.03
CA GLY A 263 -6.48 -39.98 24.25
C GLY A 263 -5.72 -38.65 24.28
N SER A 264 -4.50 -38.67 24.79
CA SER A 264 -3.65 -37.50 24.98
C SER A 264 -2.92 -37.13 23.68
N GLY A 265 -3.53 -36.22 22.91
CA GLY A 265 -2.83 -35.42 21.91
C GLY A 265 -2.59 -34.03 22.49
N VAL A 266 -1.33 -33.65 22.73
CA VAL A 266 -0.99 -32.32 23.24
C VAL A 266 -1.15 -31.30 22.11
N THR A 267 -2.34 -30.73 21.98
CA THR A 267 -2.55 -29.52 21.18
C THR A 267 -2.05 -28.33 21.99
N VAL A 268 -0.88 -27.79 21.61
CA VAL A 268 -0.42 -26.50 22.14
C VAL A 268 -1.28 -25.42 21.51
N VAL A 269 -2.39 -25.07 22.16
CA VAL A 269 -3.17 -23.89 21.80
C VAL A 269 -2.36 -22.68 22.24
N LEU A 270 -1.74 -21.98 21.29
CA LEU A 270 -1.16 -20.66 21.53
C LEU A 270 -2.33 -19.67 21.78
N MET A 271 -2.84 -19.67 23.01
CA MET A 271 -3.81 -18.70 23.51
C MET A 271 -3.08 -17.36 23.69
N GLY A 272 -2.82 -16.65 22.59
CA GLY A 272 -2.79 -15.20 22.65
C GLY A 272 -4.24 -14.76 22.70
N GLU A 273 -4.69 -14.19 23.83
CA GLU A 273 -6.01 -13.56 23.92
C GLU A 273 -6.10 -12.50 22.83
N CYS A 274 -6.72 -12.85 21.71
CA CYS A 274 -7.14 -11.90 20.70
C CYS A 274 -8.38 -11.24 21.30
N GLN A 275 -8.16 -10.29 22.21
CA GLN A 275 -9.22 -9.40 22.66
C GLN A 275 -9.73 -8.68 21.42
N ASP A 276 -10.95 -9.02 20.99
CA ASP A 276 -11.63 -8.32 19.91
C ASP A 276 -11.63 -6.83 20.28
N PRO A 277 -11.03 -5.94 19.47
CA PRO A 277 -11.14 -4.52 19.73
C PRO A 277 -12.61 -4.17 19.58
N GLN A 278 -13.25 -3.76 20.69
CA GLN A 278 -14.54 -3.09 20.63
C GLN A 278 -14.41 -1.96 19.61
N ALA A 279 -15.25 -1.98 18.59
CA ALA A 279 -15.28 -0.97 17.56
C ALA A 279 -15.54 0.39 18.22
N VAL A 280 -14.49 1.19 18.37
CA VAL A 280 -14.62 2.60 18.75
C VAL A 280 -15.20 3.30 17.53
N GLU A 281 -16.51 3.55 17.55
CA GLU A 281 -17.17 4.43 16.59
C GLU A 281 -16.53 5.82 16.70
N LEU A 282 -15.70 6.17 15.72
CA LEU A 282 -15.21 7.53 15.54
C LEU A 282 -16.38 8.40 15.03
N SER A 283 -17.14 8.94 15.98
CA SER A 283 -18.06 10.05 15.77
C SER A 283 -17.29 11.24 15.21
N GLY A 284 -17.49 11.54 13.92
CA GLY A 284 -16.93 12.71 13.26
C GLY A 284 -17.44 14.00 13.90
N SER A 285 -16.51 14.80 14.44
CA SER A 285 -16.80 16.13 14.94
C SER A 285 -16.89 17.13 13.77
N ASP A 286 -18.04 17.77 13.66
CA ASP A 286 -18.28 18.95 12.82
C ASP A 286 -17.27 20.06 13.15
N VAL A 287 -16.49 20.48 12.15
CA VAL A 287 -15.71 21.73 12.20
C VAL A 287 -16.48 22.78 11.43
N SER A 288 -17.31 23.51 12.17
CA SER A 288 -17.76 24.85 11.80
C SER A 288 -16.61 25.81 12.07
N ASP A 289 -16.09 26.45 11.03
CA ASP A 289 -15.26 27.65 11.18
C ASP A 289 -15.82 28.75 10.28
N SER A 290 -16.09 29.88 10.92
CA SER A 290 -16.84 31.02 10.41
C SER A 290 -16.07 32.30 10.68
N GLY A 291 -15.95 33.15 9.67
CA GLY A 291 -15.39 34.51 9.77
C GLY A 291 -13.87 34.54 9.57
N GLU A 292 -13.27 35.57 8.98
CA GLU A 292 -13.74 36.93 8.78
C GLU A 292 -12.86 37.62 7.72
N SER A 293 -13.48 38.57 7.03
CA SER A 293 -12.92 39.49 6.05
C SER A 293 -11.63 40.16 6.51
N ASN A 294 -10.66 40.31 5.60
CA ASN A 294 -9.87 41.54 5.57
C ASN A 294 -9.47 41.94 4.14
N LYS A 295 -9.92 43.14 3.81
CA LYS A 295 -9.69 43.92 2.61
C LYS A 295 -8.31 44.58 2.72
N VAL A 296 -7.38 44.26 1.82
CA VAL A 296 -6.20 45.10 1.59
C VAL A 296 -6.01 45.27 0.09
N GLU A 297 -6.22 46.52 -0.31
CA GLU A 297 -5.93 47.11 -1.59
C GLU A 297 -4.52 47.71 -1.48
N SER A 298 -3.57 47.29 -2.33
CA SER A 298 -2.51 48.20 -2.76
C SER A 298 -1.82 47.71 -4.02
N ASP A 299 -1.61 48.70 -4.85
CA ASP A 299 -1.18 48.70 -6.23
C ASP A 299 0.36 48.77 -6.33
N THR A 300 0.86 48.66 -7.55
CA THR A 300 2.22 48.98 -8.03
C THR A 300 3.31 47.91 -7.91
N GLY A 301 3.99 47.65 -9.04
CA GLY A 301 5.27 46.95 -9.01
C GLY A 301 5.68 46.19 -10.26
N SER A 302 5.61 46.81 -11.43
CA SER A 302 6.34 46.38 -12.63
C SER A 302 7.84 46.30 -12.31
N HIS A 303 8.43 45.11 -12.28
CA HIS A 303 9.87 44.89 -12.46
C HIS A 303 10.10 43.61 -13.26
N GLY A 304 10.70 43.78 -14.44
CA GLY A 304 11.13 42.71 -15.31
C GLY A 304 12.09 41.78 -14.61
N ARG A 305 11.89 40.47 -14.78
CA ARG A 305 12.82 39.46 -14.31
C ARG A 305 13.52 38.84 -15.51
N ALA A 306 14.78 39.24 -15.63
CA ALA A 306 15.76 38.67 -16.52
C ALA A 306 15.85 37.16 -16.33
N LEU A 307 15.93 36.51 -17.48
CA LEU A 307 16.19 35.11 -17.70
C LEU A 307 17.66 34.87 -17.34
N LEU A 308 17.92 34.22 -16.21
CA LEU A 308 19.22 33.64 -15.90
C LEU A 308 19.08 32.13 -16.06
N GLU A 309 19.62 31.64 -17.17
CA GLU A 309 20.17 30.29 -17.26
C GLU A 309 21.21 30.14 -16.14
N LEU A 310 20.86 29.32 -15.15
CA LEU A 310 21.84 28.74 -14.25
C LEU A 310 22.04 27.30 -14.72
N GLU A 311 23.13 27.10 -15.45
CA GLU A 311 23.79 25.82 -15.57
C GLU A 311 24.01 25.26 -14.15
N SER A 312 23.36 24.14 -13.88
CA SER A 312 23.48 23.38 -12.64
C SER A 312 24.56 22.34 -12.83
N GLU A 313 25.80 22.69 -12.48
CA GLU A 313 26.86 21.73 -12.21
C GLU A 313 26.54 20.91 -10.94
N ASP A 314 26.81 19.61 -11.07
CA ASP A 314 26.90 18.51 -10.10
C ASP A 314 26.67 18.79 -8.59
N ILE A 315 25.57 18.21 -8.08
CA ILE A 315 25.37 17.93 -6.64
C ILE A 315 25.13 16.42 -6.45
N PRO A 316 26.12 15.65 -5.95
CA PRO A 316 25.97 14.20 -5.74
C PRO A 316 25.62 13.89 -4.28
N LEU A 317 24.42 14.24 -3.78
CA LEU A 317 24.13 14.03 -2.34
C LEU A 317 22.71 13.60 -1.94
N LEU A 318 21.92 12.98 -2.83
CA LEU A 318 20.58 12.47 -2.45
C LEU A 318 20.28 11.01 -2.83
N SER A 319 21.21 10.28 -3.46
CA SER A 319 21.06 8.83 -3.71
C SER A 319 21.49 7.94 -2.54
N SER A 320 22.21 8.49 -1.54
CA SER A 320 22.79 7.70 -0.44
C SER A 320 21.82 7.46 0.73
N ILE A 321 20.82 8.31 0.95
CA ILE A 321 19.95 8.24 2.13
C ILE A 321 18.74 7.30 1.95
N GLN A 322 18.27 7.09 0.72
CA GLN A 322 17.20 6.11 0.46
C GLN A 322 17.70 4.67 0.36
N HIS A 323 19.00 4.47 0.10
CA HIS A 323 19.59 3.14 0.12
C HIS A 323 19.77 2.61 1.55
N THR A 324 20.03 3.45 2.56
CA THR A 324 20.42 3.01 3.91
C THR A 324 19.30 2.41 4.75
N SER A 325 18.04 2.84 4.63
CA SER A 325 16.97 2.29 5.51
C SER A 325 16.47 0.91 5.07
N SER A 326 16.29 0.68 3.76
CA SER A 326 15.94 -0.65 3.23
C SER A 326 17.12 -1.62 3.20
N THR A 327 18.36 -1.12 3.03
CA THR A 327 19.54 -1.97 3.20
C THR A 327 19.92 -2.17 4.66
N MET A 328 19.58 -1.31 5.62
CA MET A 328 19.86 -1.60 7.05
C MET A 328 18.97 -2.71 7.61
N ILE A 329 17.69 -2.77 7.25
CA ILE A 329 16.83 -3.90 7.67
C ILE A 329 17.30 -5.19 6.98
N MET A 330 17.66 -5.14 5.70
CA MET A 330 18.20 -6.31 4.97
C MET A 330 19.63 -6.68 5.40
N SER A 331 20.48 -5.71 5.73
CA SER A 331 21.88 -5.89 6.20
C SER A 331 21.91 -6.33 7.66
N ALA A 332 20.99 -5.88 8.51
CA ALA A 332 20.84 -6.42 9.86
C ALA A 332 20.38 -7.90 9.81
N LEU A 333 19.50 -8.26 8.88
CA LEU A 333 19.11 -9.66 8.65
C LEU A 333 20.24 -10.50 8.01
N THR A 334 21.13 -9.88 7.20
CA THR A 334 22.27 -10.58 6.57
C THR A 334 23.50 -10.66 7.50
N SER A 335 23.75 -9.64 8.33
CA SER A 335 24.83 -9.61 9.34
C SER A 335 24.51 -10.43 10.58
N ALA A 336 23.23 -10.56 10.97
CA ALA A 336 22.84 -11.49 12.03
C ALA A 336 23.01 -12.98 11.64
N ALA A 337 23.18 -13.27 10.34
CA ALA A 337 23.46 -14.60 9.82
C ALA A 337 24.97 -14.92 9.72
N TYR A 338 25.87 -13.98 10.05
CA TYR A 338 27.31 -14.26 10.14
C TYR A 338 27.65 -14.81 11.54
N ILE A 339 27.25 -16.05 11.79
CA ILE A 339 27.68 -16.81 12.97
C ILE A 339 28.91 -17.62 12.54
N PRO A 340 30.09 -17.47 13.17
CA PRO A 340 31.22 -18.33 12.89
C PRO A 340 30.84 -19.79 13.17
N ALA A 341 31.11 -20.65 12.19
CA ALA A 341 30.71 -22.06 12.16
C ALA A 341 30.90 -22.77 13.50
N LEU A 342 29.79 -23.16 14.15
CA LEU A 342 29.79 -24.12 15.24
C LEU A 342 29.80 -25.54 14.65
N PRO A 343 30.63 -26.45 15.16
CA PRO A 343 30.75 -27.79 14.62
C PRO A 343 29.52 -28.65 14.98
N HIS A 344 28.92 -29.23 13.94
CA HIS A 344 28.13 -30.47 13.91
C HIS A 344 26.89 -30.60 14.81
N THR A 345 25.73 -30.22 14.26
CA THR A 345 24.45 -30.90 14.56
C THR A 345 23.73 -31.25 13.24
N PRO A 346 23.44 -32.54 12.95
CA PRO A 346 22.94 -32.98 11.64
C PRO A 346 21.44 -32.74 11.37
N SER A 347 20.66 -32.28 12.35
CA SER A 347 19.19 -32.13 12.22
C SER A 347 18.70 -30.76 11.72
N LEU A 348 19.59 -29.76 11.59
CA LEU A 348 19.22 -28.39 11.15
C LEU A 348 19.42 -28.13 9.64
N ASN A 349 20.03 -29.06 8.90
CA ASN A 349 20.36 -28.85 7.48
C ASN A 349 19.16 -28.90 6.52
N ILE A 350 18.08 -29.61 6.87
CA ILE A 350 16.93 -29.81 5.94
C ILE A 350 16.10 -28.52 5.77
N LEU A 351 15.98 -27.70 6.83
CA LEU A 351 15.30 -26.40 6.77
C LEU A 351 16.16 -25.32 6.09
N ALA A 352 17.48 -25.35 6.28
CA ALA A 352 18.40 -24.39 5.66
C ALA A 352 18.49 -24.56 4.13
N SER A 353 18.48 -25.80 3.61
CA SER A 353 18.57 -26.08 2.17
C SER A 353 17.32 -25.67 1.38
N SER A 354 16.14 -25.70 2.00
CA SER A 354 14.89 -25.27 1.36
C SER A 354 14.76 -23.75 1.23
N LEU A 355 15.49 -22.99 2.07
CA LEU A 355 15.44 -21.53 2.13
C LEU A 355 16.57 -20.83 1.37
N ALA A 356 17.67 -21.52 1.03
CA ALA A 356 18.65 -21.01 0.06
C ALA A 356 18.02 -20.70 -1.32
N PHE A 357 16.86 -21.29 -1.62
CA PHE A 357 16.04 -20.99 -2.80
C PHE A 357 15.24 -19.67 -2.70
N LEU A 358 15.04 -19.13 -1.50
CA LEU A 358 14.28 -17.89 -1.25
C LEU A 358 15.13 -16.63 -1.32
N TRP A 359 16.45 -16.77 -1.45
CA TRP A 359 17.39 -15.66 -1.57
C TRP A 359 18.48 -15.98 -2.60
N PRO A 360 18.31 -15.64 -3.88
CA PRO A 360 19.39 -15.82 -4.85
C PRO A 360 20.47 -14.80 -4.53
N ALA A 361 21.53 -15.25 -3.83
CA ALA A 361 22.76 -14.52 -3.76
C ALA A 361 23.22 -14.25 -5.20
N ALA A 362 23.28 -12.98 -5.60
CA ALA A 362 23.85 -12.60 -6.88
C ALA A 362 25.31 -13.02 -6.86
N GLN A 363 25.65 -14.09 -7.59
CA GLN A 363 27.05 -14.42 -7.81
C GLN A 363 27.69 -13.26 -8.59
N PRO A 364 28.86 -12.75 -8.15
CA PRO A 364 29.61 -11.80 -8.95
C PRO A 364 30.03 -12.52 -10.24
N GLN A 365 29.56 -12.00 -11.38
CA GLN A 365 30.16 -12.35 -12.66
C GLN A 365 31.54 -11.69 -12.67
N ASN A 366 32.57 -12.53 -12.57
CA ASN A 366 33.96 -12.11 -12.74
C ASN A 366 34.13 -11.50 -14.13
N ALA A 367 34.67 -10.27 -14.17
CA ALA A 367 35.24 -9.64 -15.34
C ALA A 367 36.73 -9.97 -15.42
#